data_AF-A0A662TWX8-F1
#
_entry.id   AF-A0A662TWX8-F1
#
_cell.length_a   1.000
_cell.length_b   1.000
_cell.length_c   1.000
_cell.angle_alpha   90.00
_cell.angle_beta   90.00
_cell.angle_gamma   90.00
#
_symmetry.space_group_name_H-M   'P 1'
#
loop_
_entity.id
_entity.type
_entity.pdbx_description
1 polymer ?
#
loop_
_entity_poly.entity_id
_entity_poly.type
_entity_poly.pdbx_seq_one_letter_code
_entity_poly.pdbx_strand_id
1 'polypeptide(L)'
;EAWEPVGEGKKAAVKVVYDYKLSNWHNGQPMTMADIKNYIAFAYEWSTKDNEADRYYNPTYASTVRESLGMIVGLRFVDGDTLEVYGNYVHPASDAVIAYRLSWFPALPWEVYEAMADLVVHGGRVSGERYDFSQTEGTEWLHLLVKKHVDDLVAAMGRFKAGRYIPRAIEGDVSFEEASKRYEATIAWAREHGHLWVSNGPFYLDRYDPANMYVELRAFRDPSYPFTPDYWSKRLELVRASVTQFETPVKAELGKGIETKIRVVKRFEYPKTGEQPAEEAYVVVTLRDQKGNIIHKTRAEPIGRGWFKARIPAEKTSKLRTGSYTLEASAAPTEKGFPQVETKHIILVESLETGKPGVGEQVVGEVEEEGLSAAVKLGVILVVVIIVLGVVTLARRRGGKKGKEESEKTRMWGEK
;
A
#
# COMPACT_ATOMS: atom_id res chain seq x y z
N GLU A 1 32.85 11.93 14.92
CA GLU A 1 32.25 10.57 14.95
C GLU A 1 32.95 9.50 15.83
N ALA A 2 32.34 9.12 16.96
CA ALA A 2 32.57 7.84 17.65
C ALA A 2 31.27 7.38 18.32
N TRP A 3 31.04 6.06 18.43
CA TRP A 3 29.85 5.55 19.11
C TRP A 3 29.97 5.71 20.63
N GLU A 4 28.95 6.30 21.25
CA GLU A 4 28.91 6.52 22.69
C GLU A 4 27.86 5.61 23.37
N PRO A 5 28.14 5.06 24.57
CA PRO A 5 27.13 4.37 25.35
C PRO A 5 25.97 5.30 25.71
N VAL A 6 24.74 4.80 25.58
CA VAL A 6 23.49 5.54 25.91
C VAL A 6 23.43 6.02 27.38
N GLY A 7 24.20 5.39 28.27
CA GLY A 7 24.25 5.69 29.70
C GLY A 7 23.13 5.03 30.50
N GLU A 8 23.25 5.07 31.82
CA GLU A 8 22.31 4.41 32.74
C GLU A 8 20.96 5.12 32.83
N GLY A 9 19.91 4.37 33.17
CA GLY A 9 18.58 4.92 33.49
C GLY A 9 17.75 5.44 32.31
N LYS A 10 18.28 5.40 31.07
CA LYS A 10 17.51 5.77 29.87
C LYS A 10 16.40 4.74 29.60
N LYS A 11 15.23 5.24 29.21
CA LYS A 11 14.05 4.43 28.86
C LYS A 11 13.52 4.87 27.50
N ALA A 12 13.01 3.91 26.76
CA ALA A 12 12.32 4.13 25.49
C ALA A 12 10.89 3.60 25.58
N ALA A 13 9.96 4.24 24.86
CA ALA A 13 8.57 3.78 24.80
C ALA A 13 8.41 2.48 24.00
N VAL A 14 9.25 2.29 22.98
CA VAL A 14 9.21 1.13 22.08
C VAL A 14 10.61 0.59 21.77
N LYS A 15 10.66 -0.69 21.44
CA LYS A 15 11.81 -1.35 20.80
C LYS A 15 11.35 -1.95 19.48
N VAL A 16 11.97 -1.54 18.38
CA VAL A 16 11.80 -2.17 17.07
C VAL A 16 13.03 -3.00 16.76
N VAL A 17 12.82 -4.23 16.30
CA VAL A 17 13.89 -5.15 15.89
C VAL A 17 13.79 -5.32 14.38
N TYR A 18 14.85 -4.95 13.67
CA TYR A 18 14.98 -5.15 12.22
C TYR A 18 15.92 -6.32 11.97
N ASP A 19 15.48 -7.23 11.10
CA ASP A 19 16.27 -8.31 10.50
C ASP A 19 16.38 -7.97 9.01
N TYR A 20 17.57 -7.56 8.58
CA TYR A 20 17.79 -7.00 7.26
C TYR A 20 18.04 -8.08 6.20
N LYS A 21 17.33 -7.95 5.08
CA LYS A 21 17.70 -8.67 3.85
C LYS A 21 18.76 -7.90 3.08
N LEU A 22 20.02 -8.12 3.44
CA LEU A 22 21.17 -7.49 2.80
C LEU A 22 21.50 -8.19 1.46
N SER A 23 21.59 -7.42 0.39
CA SER A 23 22.01 -7.89 -0.95
C SER A 23 23.32 -7.25 -1.37
N ASN A 24 23.78 -7.53 -2.58
CA ASN A 24 24.79 -6.70 -3.21
C ASN A 24 24.22 -5.32 -3.53
N TRP A 25 25.06 -4.30 -3.40
CA TRP A 25 24.92 -3.00 -4.05
C TRP A 25 24.99 -3.17 -5.57
N HIS A 26 24.53 -2.16 -6.33
CA HIS A 26 24.54 -2.21 -7.80
C HIS A 26 25.93 -2.38 -8.41
N ASN A 27 26.99 -1.96 -7.72
CA ASN A 27 28.39 -2.19 -8.10
C ASN A 27 28.91 -3.61 -7.77
N GLY A 28 28.04 -4.52 -7.33
CA GLY A 28 28.36 -5.91 -7.00
C GLY A 28 29.02 -6.12 -5.63
N GLN A 29 29.24 -5.08 -4.83
CA GLN A 29 29.79 -5.22 -3.48
C GLN A 29 28.71 -5.61 -2.48
N PRO A 30 28.99 -6.51 -1.52
CA PRO A 30 28.01 -6.92 -0.53
C PRO A 30 27.64 -5.78 0.43
N MET A 31 26.35 -5.62 0.71
CA MET A 31 25.88 -4.84 1.84
C MET A 31 26.22 -5.54 3.15
N THR A 32 26.60 -4.77 4.17
CA THR A 32 26.89 -5.27 5.52
C THR A 32 26.31 -4.32 6.57
N MET A 33 26.32 -4.71 7.84
CA MET A 33 25.96 -3.79 8.93
C MET A 33 26.87 -2.56 9.04
N ALA A 34 28.07 -2.57 8.44
CA ALA A 34 28.89 -1.37 8.32
C ALA A 34 28.19 -0.28 7.49
N ASP A 35 27.44 -0.64 6.45
CA ASP A 35 26.65 0.31 5.66
C ASP A 35 25.55 0.97 6.49
N ILE A 36 24.86 0.19 7.32
CA ILE A 36 23.82 0.69 8.23
C ILE A 36 24.44 1.61 9.29
N LYS A 37 25.54 1.17 9.93
CA LYS A 37 26.26 1.93 10.95
C LYS A 37 26.76 3.27 10.41
N ASN A 38 27.45 3.27 9.27
CA ASN A 38 27.96 4.49 8.66
C ASN A 38 26.83 5.45 8.27
N TYR A 39 25.73 4.95 7.71
CA TYR A 39 24.59 5.80 7.35
C TYR A 39 23.95 6.49 8.55
N ILE A 40 23.82 5.78 9.67
CA ILE A 40 23.33 6.37 10.92
C ILE A 40 24.35 7.39 11.45
N ALA A 41 25.63 7.04 11.49
CA ALA A 41 26.69 7.94 11.98
C ALA A 41 26.78 9.23 11.16
N PHE A 42 26.75 9.11 9.84
CA PHE A 42 26.67 10.23 8.91
C PHE A 42 25.49 11.15 9.23
N ALA A 43 24.31 10.58 9.51
CA ALA A 43 23.14 11.37 9.87
C ALA A 43 23.35 12.16 11.17
N TYR A 44 23.98 11.56 12.18
CA TYR A 44 24.29 12.23 13.45
C TYR A 44 25.36 13.31 13.31
N GLU A 45 26.49 13.03 12.64
CA GLU A 45 27.57 14.01 12.46
C GLU A 45 27.08 15.24 11.69
N TRP A 46 26.42 15.01 10.55
CA TRP A 46 25.90 16.10 9.71
C TRP A 46 24.74 16.89 10.30
N SER A 47 24.29 16.51 11.50
CA SER A 47 23.19 17.15 12.23
C SER A 47 23.57 17.67 13.61
N THR A 48 24.78 17.40 14.08
CA THR A 48 25.26 17.81 15.40
C THR A 48 26.34 18.86 15.21
N LYS A 49 26.14 20.05 15.77
CA LYS A 49 27.14 21.12 15.72
C LYS A 49 28.00 21.05 16.97
N ASP A 50 29.19 20.46 16.86
CA ASP A 50 30.08 20.26 18.01
C ASP A 50 30.69 21.59 18.49
N ASN A 51 31.01 22.49 17.56
CA ASN A 51 31.53 23.81 17.83
C ASN A 51 31.30 24.77 16.64
N GLU A 52 31.67 26.04 16.81
CA GLU A 52 31.47 27.06 15.76
C GLU A 52 32.29 26.84 14.48
N ALA A 53 33.40 26.10 14.55
CA ALA A 53 34.26 25.81 13.40
C ALA A 53 34.00 24.41 12.80
N ASP A 54 32.94 23.75 13.22
CA ASP A 54 32.58 22.41 12.78
C ASP A 54 32.16 22.41 11.31
N ARG A 55 33.00 21.83 10.45
CA ARG A 55 32.77 21.71 9.01
C ARG A 55 31.91 20.51 8.63
N TYR A 56 31.68 19.61 9.57
CA TYR A 56 30.86 18.42 9.37
C TYR A 56 29.42 18.65 9.82
N TYR A 57 29.05 19.85 10.28
CA TYR A 57 27.64 20.24 10.47
C TYR A 57 27.07 20.95 9.22
N ASN A 58 25.92 20.49 8.72
CA ASN A 58 25.19 21.19 7.66
C ASN A 58 23.75 21.49 8.12
N PRO A 59 23.34 22.78 8.29
CA PRO A 59 22.04 23.12 8.85
C PRO A 59 20.86 22.68 7.97
N THR A 60 21.03 22.67 6.65
CA THR A 60 20.00 22.22 5.71
C THR A 60 19.81 20.71 5.86
N TYR A 61 20.89 19.93 5.81
CA TYR A 61 20.85 18.49 6.05
C TYR A 61 20.26 18.16 7.42
N ALA A 62 20.76 18.80 8.49
CA ALA A 62 20.30 18.63 9.86
C ALA A 62 18.78 18.80 9.98
N SER A 63 18.22 19.80 9.28
CA SER A 63 16.77 20.05 9.30
C SER A 63 15.94 18.89 8.73
N THR A 64 16.50 18.13 7.78
CA THR A 64 15.80 17.00 7.12
C THR A 64 15.73 15.74 7.99
N VAL A 65 16.71 15.53 8.86
CA VAL A 65 16.81 14.31 9.69
C VAL A 65 16.49 14.55 11.17
N ARG A 66 16.34 15.82 11.60
CA ARG A 66 16.06 16.20 13.00
C ARG A 66 14.88 15.44 13.61
N GLU A 67 13.79 15.29 12.87
CA GLU A 67 12.60 14.58 13.37
C GLU A 67 12.94 13.11 13.66
N SER A 68 13.58 12.42 12.71
CA SER A 68 13.97 11.01 12.84
C SER A 68 14.97 10.78 13.99
N LEU A 69 16.01 11.61 14.07
CA LEU A 69 17.02 11.51 15.14
C LEU A 69 16.42 11.79 16.52
N GLY A 70 15.50 12.77 16.62
CA GLY A 70 14.83 13.12 17.86
C GLY A 70 13.91 12.03 18.42
N MET A 71 13.53 11.04 17.61
CA MET A 71 12.73 9.90 18.06
C MET A 71 13.57 8.80 18.72
N ILE A 72 14.89 8.81 18.55
CA ILE A 72 15.78 7.71 18.93
C ILE A 72 16.38 7.96 20.31
N VAL A 73 16.28 6.95 21.16
CA VAL A 73 16.90 6.92 22.49
C VAL A 73 18.22 6.15 22.44
N GLY A 74 18.28 5.09 21.64
CA GLY A 74 19.46 4.25 21.53
C GLY A 74 19.35 3.22 20.43
N LEU A 75 20.51 2.68 20.06
CA LEU A 75 20.67 1.70 19.01
C LEU A 75 21.51 0.55 19.55
N ARG A 76 21.19 -0.67 19.14
CA ARG A 76 22.02 -1.84 19.42
C ARG A 76 22.21 -2.67 18.15
N PHE A 77 23.45 -2.69 17.68
CA PHE A 77 23.89 -3.58 16.61
C PHE A 77 24.10 -4.97 17.21
N VAL A 78 23.25 -5.93 16.84
CA VAL A 78 23.20 -7.24 17.50
C VAL A 78 24.17 -8.21 16.86
N ASP A 79 24.11 -8.33 15.53
CA ASP A 79 24.89 -9.27 14.73
C ASP A 79 25.03 -8.76 13.27
N GLY A 80 25.20 -9.68 12.31
CA GLY A 80 25.50 -9.38 10.91
C GLY A 80 24.34 -8.82 10.09
N ASP A 81 23.10 -8.85 10.60
CA ASP A 81 21.92 -8.34 9.91
C ASP A 81 20.83 -7.79 10.87
N THR A 82 21.06 -7.80 12.18
CA THR A 82 20.06 -7.37 13.16
C THR A 82 20.39 -6.04 13.84
N LEU A 83 19.43 -5.11 13.81
CA LEU A 83 19.44 -3.83 14.53
C LEU A 83 18.24 -3.73 15.47
N GLU A 84 18.50 -3.44 16.76
CA GLU A 84 17.47 -2.98 17.68
C GLU A 84 17.48 -1.46 17.75
N VAL A 85 16.33 -0.83 17.48
CA VAL A 85 16.11 0.61 17.62
C VAL A 85 15.18 0.88 18.79
N TYR A 86 15.66 1.65 19.75
CA TYR A 86 14.91 2.08 20.92
C TYR A 86 14.46 3.51 20.72
N GLY A 87 13.14 3.76 20.75
CA GLY A 87 12.59 5.07 20.42
C GLY A 87 11.36 5.47 21.23
N ASN A 88 10.95 6.73 21.06
CA ASN A 88 9.82 7.34 21.76
C ASN A 88 8.63 7.64 20.84
N TYR A 89 8.72 7.34 19.56
CA TYR A 89 7.59 7.43 18.66
C TYR A 89 6.61 6.27 18.90
N VAL A 90 5.36 6.60 19.24
CA VAL A 90 4.27 5.63 19.42
C VAL A 90 3.13 5.99 18.49
N HIS A 91 2.49 4.98 17.91
CA HIS A 91 1.29 5.14 17.10
C HIS A 91 0.15 4.34 17.74
N PRO A 92 -1.03 4.93 18.02
CA PRO A 92 -2.07 4.33 18.85
C PRO A 92 -2.70 3.06 18.27
N ALA A 93 -2.56 2.85 16.95
CA ALA A 93 -3.28 1.79 16.24
C ALA A 93 -2.41 0.94 15.28
N SER A 94 -1.10 1.22 15.15
CA SER A 94 -0.31 0.55 14.10
C SER A 94 1.17 0.46 14.45
N ASP A 95 1.60 -0.75 14.82
CA ASP A 95 3.02 -1.08 15.04
C ASP A 95 3.83 -0.95 13.74
N ALA A 96 3.20 -1.16 12.58
CA ALA A 96 3.87 -0.99 11.29
C ALA A 96 4.25 0.48 11.03
N VAL A 97 3.45 1.44 11.51
CA VAL A 97 3.80 2.87 11.41
C VAL A 97 4.96 3.20 12.35
N ILE A 98 4.98 2.61 13.55
CA ILE A 98 6.11 2.75 14.49
C ILE A 98 7.39 2.20 13.84
N ALA A 99 7.34 0.98 13.30
CA ALA A 99 8.47 0.35 12.63
C ALA A 99 8.92 1.09 11.37
N TYR A 100 8.02 1.72 10.62
CA TYR A 100 8.41 2.55 9.48
C TYR A 100 9.14 3.83 9.93
N ARG A 101 8.62 4.52 10.94
CA ARG A 101 9.20 5.79 11.42
C ARG A 101 10.57 5.65 12.06
N LEU A 102 10.89 4.49 12.62
CA LEU A 102 12.18 4.20 13.26
C LEU A 102 13.17 3.43 12.34
N SER A 103 12.83 3.26 11.06
CA SER A 103 13.62 2.46 10.13
C SER A 103 14.87 3.18 9.65
N TRP A 104 15.96 2.42 9.54
CA TRP A 104 17.24 2.86 8.98
C TRP A 104 17.65 1.92 7.87
N PHE A 105 17.79 2.44 6.65
CA PHE A 105 18.30 1.66 5.52
C PHE A 105 19.00 2.60 4.53
N PRO A 106 20.29 2.41 4.24
CA PRO A 106 21.06 3.29 3.39
C PRO A 106 20.61 3.21 1.93
N ALA A 107 20.62 4.35 1.25
CA ALA A 107 20.34 4.42 -0.19
C ALA A 107 21.59 4.24 -1.06
N LEU A 108 22.77 4.50 -0.48
CA LEU A 108 24.08 4.47 -1.11
C LEU A 108 25.07 3.69 -0.22
N PRO A 109 26.12 3.09 -0.80
CA PRO A 109 27.17 2.45 -0.03
C PRO A 109 27.98 3.49 0.76
N TRP A 110 28.55 3.09 1.91
CA TRP A 110 29.26 4.01 2.80
C TRP A 110 30.40 4.77 2.10
N GLU A 111 31.13 4.15 1.17
CA GLU A 111 32.23 4.82 0.47
C GLU A 111 31.79 6.02 -0.38
N VAL A 112 30.54 6.02 -0.84
CA VAL A 112 29.96 7.15 -1.59
C VAL A 112 29.59 8.28 -0.62
N TYR A 113 28.97 7.96 0.53
CA TYR A 113 28.69 8.96 1.58
C TYR A 113 29.96 9.65 2.05
N GLU A 114 31.03 8.90 2.29
CA GLU A 114 32.33 9.45 2.72
C GLU A 114 32.97 10.35 1.66
N ALA A 115 32.88 9.96 0.38
CA ALA A 115 33.40 10.80 -0.71
C ALA A 115 32.59 12.10 -0.82
N MET A 116 31.27 12.02 -0.62
CA MET A 116 30.41 13.20 -0.59
C MET A 116 30.76 14.13 0.57
N ALA A 117 30.97 13.59 1.76
CA ALA A 117 31.42 14.34 2.93
C ALA A 117 32.77 15.04 2.68
N ASP A 118 33.77 14.32 2.15
CA ASP A 118 35.08 14.89 1.84
C ASP A 118 34.98 16.04 0.82
N LEU A 119 34.11 15.94 -0.18
CA LEU A 119 33.90 17.02 -1.14
C LEU A 119 33.22 18.25 -0.53
N VAL A 120 32.20 18.08 0.32
CA VAL A 120 31.54 19.21 1.00
C VAL A 120 32.51 19.90 1.95
N VAL A 121 33.30 19.11 2.70
CA VAL A 121 34.27 19.67 3.64
C VAL A 121 35.44 20.30 2.88
N HIS A 122 36.08 19.60 1.94
CA HIS A 122 37.39 19.99 1.39
C HIS A 122 37.35 20.56 -0.04
N GLY A 123 36.19 20.51 -0.71
CA GLY A 123 36.05 20.92 -2.10
C GLY A 123 36.59 19.89 -3.10
N GLY A 124 36.28 20.10 -4.37
CA GLY A 124 36.77 19.32 -5.50
C GLY A 124 38.22 19.62 -5.80
N ARG A 125 39.12 18.65 -5.61
CA ARG A 125 40.55 18.83 -5.87
C ARG A 125 40.92 18.77 -7.35
N VAL A 126 40.05 18.19 -8.18
CA VAL A 126 40.21 18.14 -9.63
C VAL A 126 39.57 19.36 -10.28
N SER A 127 38.34 19.69 -9.87
CA SER A 127 37.59 20.80 -10.46
C SER A 127 37.93 22.17 -9.88
N GLY A 128 38.38 22.24 -8.62
CA GLY A 128 38.47 23.47 -7.84
C GLY A 128 37.13 23.95 -7.24
N GLU A 129 36.03 23.20 -7.42
CA GLU A 129 34.70 23.62 -6.95
C GLU A 129 34.53 23.47 -5.44
N ARG A 130 33.60 24.25 -4.89
CA ARG A 130 33.08 24.06 -3.53
C ARG A 130 31.70 23.43 -3.61
N TYR A 131 31.38 22.55 -2.67
CA TYR A 131 30.15 21.76 -2.70
C TYR A 131 29.33 21.97 -1.43
N ASP A 132 28.01 21.83 -1.56
CA ASP A 132 27.07 21.73 -0.44
C ASP A 132 26.02 20.63 -0.74
N PHE A 133 25.40 20.09 0.31
CA PHE A 133 24.29 19.13 0.19
C PHE A 133 22.98 19.78 -0.28
N SER A 134 22.94 21.10 -0.36
CA SER A 134 21.80 21.91 -0.74
C SER A 134 22.20 23.04 -1.68
N GLN A 135 21.22 23.78 -2.20
CA GLN A 135 21.48 24.96 -3.00
C GLN A 135 21.94 26.10 -2.09
N THR A 136 23.26 26.29 -2.01
CA THR A 136 23.89 27.34 -1.21
C THR A 136 24.72 28.26 -2.11
N GLU A 137 24.60 29.57 -1.87
CA GLU A 137 25.32 30.58 -2.66
C GLU A 137 26.84 30.36 -2.62
N GLY A 138 27.48 30.37 -3.79
CA GLY A 138 28.93 30.21 -3.92
C GLY A 138 29.45 28.78 -3.79
N THR A 139 28.54 27.79 -3.81
CA THR A 139 28.82 26.34 -3.87
C THR A 139 27.95 25.65 -4.91
N GLU A 140 28.45 24.57 -5.48
CA GLU A 140 27.66 23.67 -6.32
C GLU A 140 26.83 22.71 -5.46
N TRP A 141 25.58 22.47 -5.86
CA TRP A 141 24.78 21.41 -5.25
C TRP A 141 25.38 20.05 -5.66
N LEU A 142 25.89 19.30 -4.68
CA LEU A 142 26.58 18.04 -4.95
C LEU A 142 25.64 17.04 -5.63
N HIS A 143 26.10 16.47 -6.74
CA HIS A 143 25.32 15.55 -7.56
C HIS A 143 26.17 14.36 -8.01
N LEU A 144 25.61 13.16 -7.89
CA LEU A 144 26.27 11.91 -8.28
C LEU A 144 26.20 11.62 -9.79
N LEU A 145 25.53 12.46 -10.56
CA LEU A 145 25.31 12.29 -12.01
C LEU A 145 26.08 13.31 -12.86
N VAL A 146 26.54 14.40 -12.27
CA VAL A 146 27.24 15.47 -12.99
C VAL A 146 28.70 15.06 -13.15
N LYS A 147 29.17 14.90 -14.39
CA LYS A 147 30.51 14.39 -14.69
C LYS A 147 31.62 15.07 -13.87
N LYS A 148 31.60 16.40 -13.80
CA LYS A 148 32.61 17.18 -13.05
C LYS A 148 32.66 16.75 -11.57
N HIS A 149 31.49 16.55 -10.95
CA HIS A 149 31.37 16.16 -9.54
C HIS A 149 31.80 14.70 -9.36
N VAL A 150 31.43 13.83 -10.31
CA VAL A 150 31.85 12.42 -10.35
C VAL A 150 33.38 12.30 -10.43
N ASP A 151 34.03 13.11 -11.25
CA ASP A 151 35.49 13.13 -11.37
C ASP A 151 36.17 13.47 -10.02
N ASP A 152 35.61 14.44 -9.27
CA ASP A 152 36.11 14.79 -7.92
C ASP A 152 35.84 13.69 -6.88
N LEU A 153 34.65 13.08 -6.89
CA LEU A 153 34.30 11.97 -6.00
C LEU A 153 35.22 10.76 -6.24
N VAL A 154 35.50 10.43 -7.50
CA VAL A 154 36.46 9.38 -7.87
C VAL A 154 37.86 9.73 -7.36
N ALA A 155 38.28 10.98 -7.47
CA ALA A 155 39.56 11.42 -6.92
C ALA A 155 39.60 11.34 -5.39
N ALA A 156 38.49 11.62 -4.68
CA ALA A 156 38.38 11.45 -3.24
C ALA A 156 38.55 9.98 -2.83
N MET A 157 37.82 9.05 -3.45
CA MET A 157 37.97 7.61 -3.18
C MET A 157 39.36 7.08 -3.53
N GLY A 158 40.00 7.63 -4.59
CA GLY A 158 41.40 7.32 -4.90
C GLY A 158 42.35 7.72 -3.77
N ARG A 159 42.13 8.88 -3.13
CA ARG A 159 42.89 9.32 -1.95
C ARG A 159 42.60 8.45 -0.74
N PHE A 160 41.34 8.11 -0.48
CA PHE A 160 40.96 7.23 0.62
C PHE A 160 41.69 5.89 0.53
N LYS A 161 41.68 5.27 -0.65
CA LYS A 161 42.41 4.04 -0.91
C LYS A 161 43.91 4.20 -0.68
N ALA A 162 44.54 5.23 -1.25
CA ALA A 162 45.98 5.47 -1.09
C ALA A 162 46.38 5.75 0.38
N GLY A 163 45.55 6.48 1.10
CA GLY A 163 45.72 6.82 2.52
C GLY A 163 45.26 5.74 3.49
N ARG A 164 44.76 4.60 3.00
CA ARG A 164 44.21 3.52 3.80
C ARG A 164 43.07 3.93 4.73
N TYR A 165 42.24 4.87 4.26
CA TYR A 165 41.14 5.42 5.03
C TYR A 165 40.03 4.38 5.25
N ILE A 166 39.54 4.32 6.48
CA ILE A 166 38.31 3.65 6.90
C ILE A 166 37.58 4.63 7.81
N PRO A 167 36.27 4.88 7.64
CA PRO A 167 35.54 5.79 8.48
C PRO A 167 35.52 5.31 9.93
N ARG A 168 35.70 6.26 10.86
CA ARG A 168 35.79 5.94 12.29
C ARG A 168 34.54 5.24 12.83
N ALA A 169 33.37 5.56 12.28
CA ALA A 169 32.09 4.94 12.67
C ALA A 169 32.02 3.42 12.40
N ILE A 170 32.86 2.89 11.51
CA ILE A 170 32.90 1.47 11.13
C ILE A 170 34.30 0.89 11.28
N GLU A 171 35.15 1.56 12.05
CA GLU A 171 36.49 1.06 12.36
C GLU A 171 36.36 -0.26 13.14
N GLY A 172 37.06 -1.29 12.67
CA GLY A 172 36.96 -2.66 13.21
C GLY A 172 35.81 -3.50 12.65
N ASP A 173 34.84 -2.91 11.96
CA ASP A 173 33.79 -3.65 11.24
C ASP A 173 34.23 -4.07 9.83
N VAL A 174 35.17 -3.33 9.24
CA VAL A 174 35.67 -3.52 7.88
C VAL A 174 37.19 -3.52 7.89
N SER A 175 37.81 -4.47 7.21
CA SER A 175 39.25 -4.48 6.97
C SER A 175 39.62 -3.52 5.83
N PHE A 176 40.87 -3.04 5.80
CA PHE A 176 41.30 -2.19 4.70
C PHE A 176 41.27 -2.91 3.34
N GLU A 177 41.48 -4.23 3.29
CA GLU A 177 41.39 -4.98 2.04
C GLU A 177 39.95 -4.94 1.47
N GLU A 178 38.95 -5.13 2.34
CA GLU A 178 37.54 -5.00 1.97
C GLU A 178 37.20 -3.57 1.54
N ALA A 179 37.63 -2.56 2.31
CA ALA A 179 37.45 -1.15 1.95
C ALA A 179 38.07 -0.82 0.58
N SER A 180 39.29 -1.32 0.32
CA SER A 180 39.99 -1.13 -0.95
C SER A 180 39.21 -1.74 -2.13
N LYS A 181 38.66 -2.95 -1.98
CA LYS A 181 37.82 -3.59 -3.02
C LYS A 181 36.56 -2.77 -3.29
N ARG A 182 35.94 -2.21 -2.25
CA ARG A 182 34.76 -1.35 -2.38
C ARG A 182 35.07 -0.05 -3.11
N TYR A 183 36.15 0.64 -2.75
CA TYR A 183 36.60 1.83 -3.49
C TYR A 183 36.89 1.51 -4.96
N GLU A 184 37.56 0.39 -5.25
CA GLU A 184 37.84 -0.05 -6.62
C GLU A 184 36.56 -0.32 -7.42
N ALA A 185 35.60 -1.05 -6.85
CA ALA A 185 34.34 -1.37 -7.50
C ALA A 185 33.50 -0.12 -7.77
N THR A 186 33.44 0.82 -6.83
CA THR A 186 32.71 2.08 -7.00
C THR A 186 33.38 3.00 -8.02
N ILE A 187 34.72 3.04 -8.08
CA ILE A 187 35.44 3.76 -9.15
C ILE A 187 35.23 3.08 -10.51
N ALA A 188 35.21 1.75 -10.57
CA ALA A 188 34.94 1.02 -11.80
C ALA A 188 33.51 1.31 -12.31
N TRP A 189 32.53 1.29 -11.41
CA TRP A 189 31.15 1.69 -11.70
C TRP A 189 31.08 3.09 -12.33
N ALA A 190 31.77 4.08 -11.75
CA ALA A 190 31.81 5.43 -12.30
C ALA A 190 32.39 5.49 -13.72
N ARG A 191 33.38 4.64 -14.04
CA ARG A 191 33.97 4.56 -15.38
C ARG A 191 33.03 3.91 -16.39
N GLU A 192 32.29 2.90 -15.97
CA GLU A 192 31.36 2.15 -16.82
C GLU A 192 30.07 2.93 -17.09
N HIS A 193 29.47 3.51 -16.06
CA HIS A 193 28.16 4.17 -16.14
C HIS A 193 28.22 5.70 -16.21
N GLY A 194 29.38 6.30 -15.95
CA GLY A 194 29.58 7.75 -15.97
C GLY A 194 28.99 8.49 -14.76
N HIS A 195 28.51 7.77 -13.75
CA HIS A 195 27.89 8.32 -12.54
C HIS A 195 28.19 7.48 -11.30
N LEU A 196 27.92 8.03 -10.11
CA LEU A 196 28.12 7.37 -8.81
C LEU A 196 26.82 7.03 -8.08
N TRP A 197 25.70 7.02 -8.78
CA TRP A 197 24.43 6.48 -8.27
C TRP A 197 24.45 4.94 -8.13
N VAL A 198 25.18 4.45 -7.13
CA VAL A 198 25.24 3.04 -6.73
C VAL A 198 24.22 2.81 -5.62
N SER A 199 23.12 2.09 -5.90
CA SER A 199 22.04 1.87 -4.93
C SER A 199 21.73 0.37 -4.75
N ASN A 200 20.57 0.03 -4.17
CA ASN A 200 20.21 -1.34 -3.77
C ASN A 200 18.78 -1.76 -4.18
N GLY A 201 18.16 -1.01 -5.10
CA GLY A 201 16.80 -1.29 -5.58
C GLY A 201 16.73 -2.39 -6.64
N PRO A 202 15.49 -2.77 -7.07
CA PRO A 202 15.25 -3.78 -8.11
C PRO A 202 15.69 -3.35 -9.51
N PHE A 203 16.04 -2.08 -9.69
CA PHE A 203 16.60 -1.51 -10.90
C PHE A 203 17.78 -0.61 -10.53
N TYR A 204 18.77 -0.57 -11.41
CA TYR A 204 19.89 0.35 -11.33
C TYR A 204 19.84 1.34 -12.48
N LEU A 205 20.44 2.52 -12.27
CA LEU A 205 20.66 3.51 -13.32
C LEU A 205 21.82 3.02 -14.19
N ASP A 206 21.55 2.65 -15.44
CA ASP A 206 22.55 2.14 -16.38
C ASP A 206 23.17 3.29 -17.20
N ARG A 207 22.31 4.21 -17.65
CA ARG A 207 22.72 5.37 -18.44
C ARG A 207 21.93 6.62 -18.06
N TYR A 208 22.64 7.73 -17.95
CA TYR A 208 22.10 9.07 -17.76
C TYR A 208 22.61 10.01 -18.86
N ASP A 209 21.71 10.56 -19.67
CA ASP A 209 22.03 11.48 -20.76
C ASP A 209 21.08 12.69 -20.72
N PRO A 210 21.44 13.73 -19.94
CA PRO A 210 20.57 14.89 -19.74
C PRO A 210 20.41 15.74 -21.01
N ALA A 211 21.39 15.73 -21.92
CA ALA A 211 21.32 16.48 -23.17
C ALA A 211 20.20 15.96 -24.08
N ASN A 212 19.93 14.66 -24.03
CA ASN A 212 18.85 14.01 -24.76
C ASN A 212 17.60 13.73 -23.91
N MET A 213 17.55 14.23 -22.66
CA MET A 213 16.50 13.92 -21.67
C MET A 213 16.25 12.41 -21.53
N TYR A 214 17.32 11.62 -21.51
CA TYR A 214 17.26 10.16 -21.54
C TYR A 214 17.84 9.53 -20.28
N VAL A 215 17.12 8.53 -19.77
CA VAL A 215 17.50 7.70 -18.62
C VAL A 215 17.22 6.24 -18.97
N GLU A 216 18.21 5.37 -18.79
CA GLU A 216 18.05 3.93 -18.88
C GLU A 216 18.11 3.31 -17.49
N LEU A 217 17.04 2.62 -17.10
CA LEU A 217 17.03 1.78 -15.91
C LEU A 217 17.06 0.31 -16.33
N ARG A 218 18.01 -0.45 -15.80
CA ARG A 218 18.10 -1.88 -16.02
C ARG A 218 17.74 -2.63 -14.77
N ALA A 219 17.09 -3.77 -14.97
CA ALA A 219 16.64 -4.58 -13.87
C ALA A 219 17.84 -5.23 -13.18
N PHE A 220 17.96 -5.05 -11.87
CA PHE A 220 19.00 -5.70 -11.09
C PHE A 220 18.63 -7.17 -10.93
N ARG A 221 19.43 -8.04 -11.55
CA ARG A 221 19.24 -9.50 -11.60
C ARG A 221 20.36 -10.23 -10.88
N ASP A 222 20.94 -9.56 -9.88
CA ASP A 222 21.92 -10.16 -9.00
C ASP A 222 21.25 -11.26 -8.15
N PRO A 223 21.85 -12.46 -8.03
CA PRO A 223 21.28 -13.56 -7.24
C PRO A 223 21.06 -13.25 -5.75
N SER A 224 21.78 -12.27 -5.19
CA SER A 224 21.61 -11.83 -3.80
C SER A 224 20.39 -10.93 -3.59
N TYR A 225 19.78 -10.39 -4.66
CA TYR A 225 18.62 -9.51 -4.52
C TYR A 225 17.41 -10.29 -3.97
N PRO A 226 16.81 -9.87 -2.85
CA PRO A 226 15.94 -10.74 -2.04
C PRO A 226 14.51 -10.91 -2.59
N PHE A 227 14.13 -10.16 -3.62
CA PHE A 227 12.75 -10.12 -4.09
C PHE A 227 12.64 -10.53 -5.56
N THR A 228 11.79 -11.52 -5.83
CA THR A 228 11.40 -11.88 -7.19
C THR A 228 10.50 -10.79 -7.79
N PRO A 229 10.37 -10.71 -9.12
CA PRO A 229 9.51 -9.71 -9.78
C PRO A 229 8.04 -9.70 -9.31
N ASP A 230 7.54 -10.82 -8.83
CA ASP A 230 6.16 -11.02 -8.35
C ASP A 230 6.00 -10.90 -6.83
N TYR A 231 7.09 -10.70 -6.07
CA TYR A 231 7.05 -10.68 -4.61
C TYR A 231 6.10 -9.60 -4.08
N TRP A 232 6.29 -8.35 -4.52
CA TRP A 232 5.48 -7.21 -4.03
C TRP A 232 4.05 -7.27 -4.54
N SER A 233 3.83 -7.74 -5.76
CA SER A 233 2.48 -7.86 -6.31
C SER A 233 1.64 -8.87 -5.55
N LYS A 234 2.25 -9.95 -5.07
CA LYS A 234 1.63 -10.91 -4.14
C LYS A 234 1.49 -10.35 -2.73
N ARG A 235 2.52 -9.68 -2.21
CA ARG A 235 2.55 -9.21 -0.81
C ARG A 235 1.58 -8.06 -0.54
N LEU A 236 1.32 -7.23 -1.55
CA LEU A 236 0.45 -6.06 -1.50
C LEU A 236 -0.92 -6.33 -2.13
N GLU A 237 -1.32 -7.59 -2.26
CA GLU A 237 -2.64 -7.98 -2.77
C GLU A 237 -3.74 -7.23 -2.01
N LEU A 238 -4.58 -6.50 -2.74
CA LEU A 238 -5.66 -5.71 -2.17
C LEU A 238 -6.98 -6.43 -2.41
N VAL A 239 -7.52 -7.00 -1.34
CA VAL A 239 -8.79 -7.73 -1.36
C VAL A 239 -9.81 -7.06 -0.46
N ARG A 240 -11.02 -6.86 -0.98
CA ARG A 240 -12.18 -6.39 -0.20
C ARG A 240 -13.29 -7.42 -0.21
N ALA A 241 -13.97 -7.57 0.91
CA ALA A 241 -15.24 -8.28 0.95
C ALA A 241 -16.34 -7.31 0.53
N SER A 242 -17.22 -7.76 -0.37
CA SER A 242 -18.32 -6.95 -0.86
C SER A 242 -19.64 -7.70 -0.76
N VAL A 243 -20.63 -7.08 -0.12
CA VAL A 243 -22.01 -7.58 -0.10
C VAL A 243 -22.63 -7.28 -1.45
N THR A 244 -23.00 -8.33 -2.19
CA THR A 244 -23.63 -8.21 -3.52
C THR A 244 -25.11 -8.54 -3.49
N GLN A 245 -25.55 -9.33 -2.52
CA GLN A 245 -26.98 -9.61 -2.30
C GLN A 245 -27.26 -9.69 -0.80
N PHE A 246 -28.42 -9.19 -0.40
CA PHE A 246 -28.92 -9.26 0.97
C PHE A 246 -30.40 -9.65 0.95
N GLU A 247 -30.64 -10.95 1.13
CA GLU A 247 -31.97 -11.55 1.17
C GLU A 247 -32.50 -11.50 2.60
N THR A 248 -33.54 -10.70 2.80
CA THR A 248 -34.24 -10.54 4.08
C THR A 248 -35.72 -10.32 3.79
N PRO A 249 -36.63 -10.76 4.67
CA PRO A 249 -38.04 -10.41 4.53
C PRO A 249 -38.25 -8.89 4.63
N VAL A 250 -39.16 -8.34 3.83
CA VAL A 250 -39.57 -6.92 3.88
C VAL A 250 -40.56 -6.68 5.04
N LYS A 251 -41.28 -7.73 5.46
CA LYS A 251 -42.17 -7.74 6.63
C LYS A 251 -41.83 -8.92 7.51
N ALA A 252 -41.75 -8.71 8.82
CA ALA A 252 -41.58 -9.77 9.80
C ALA A 252 -42.55 -9.59 10.97
N GLU A 253 -42.94 -10.70 11.60
CA GLU A 253 -43.87 -10.65 12.73
C GLU A 253 -43.13 -10.49 14.05
N LEU A 254 -43.73 -9.76 14.98
CA LEU A 254 -43.26 -9.69 16.36
C LEU A 254 -43.19 -11.09 16.98
N GLY A 255 -42.12 -11.34 17.74
CA GLY A 255 -41.89 -12.64 18.39
C GLY A 255 -41.48 -13.78 17.46
N LYS A 256 -41.31 -13.55 16.15
CA LYS A 256 -40.69 -14.52 15.24
C LYS A 256 -39.24 -14.13 14.93
N GLY A 257 -38.40 -15.14 14.69
CA GLY A 257 -37.02 -14.92 14.28
C GLY A 257 -36.95 -14.43 12.82
N ILE A 258 -35.97 -13.58 12.51
CA ILE A 258 -35.74 -13.07 11.16
C ILE A 258 -34.52 -13.79 10.59
N GLU A 259 -34.74 -14.61 9.57
CA GLU A 259 -33.64 -15.24 8.84
C GLU A 259 -33.22 -14.36 7.67
N THR A 260 -31.91 -14.24 7.49
CA THR A 260 -31.33 -13.52 6.37
C THR A 260 -30.23 -14.31 5.71
N LYS A 261 -30.07 -14.13 4.40
CA LYS A 261 -28.95 -14.66 3.62
C LYS A 261 -28.22 -13.51 2.94
N ILE A 262 -26.89 -13.56 2.99
CA ILE A 262 -26.02 -12.52 2.50
C ILE A 262 -25.06 -13.16 1.51
N ARG A 263 -25.04 -12.65 0.28
CA ARG A 263 -24.02 -13.04 -0.69
C ARG A 263 -22.87 -12.06 -0.62
N VAL A 264 -21.69 -12.58 -0.39
CA VAL A 264 -20.43 -11.84 -0.31
C VAL A 264 -19.48 -12.36 -1.39
N VAL A 265 -18.82 -11.44 -2.06
CA VAL A 265 -17.72 -11.73 -2.98
C VAL A 265 -16.42 -11.15 -2.44
N LYS A 266 -15.30 -11.80 -2.72
CA LYS A 266 -13.97 -11.21 -2.60
C LYS A 266 -13.68 -10.48 -3.91
N ARG A 267 -13.51 -9.15 -3.85
CA ARG A 267 -13.05 -8.33 -4.97
C ARG A 267 -11.54 -8.14 -4.84
N PHE A 268 -10.80 -8.56 -5.85
CA PHE A 268 -9.39 -8.28 -6.01
C PHE A 268 -9.26 -6.95 -6.75
N GLU A 269 -8.56 -5.99 -6.15
CA GLU A 269 -8.30 -4.67 -6.75
C GLU A 269 -6.87 -4.58 -7.29
N TYR A 270 -5.95 -5.33 -6.68
CA TYR A 270 -4.53 -5.41 -7.05
C TYR A 270 -4.01 -6.82 -6.73
N PRO A 271 -3.12 -7.41 -7.57
CA PRO A 271 -2.52 -6.84 -8.78
C PRO A 271 -3.37 -7.00 -10.04
N LYS A 272 -4.37 -7.88 -10.02
CA LYS A 272 -5.33 -8.06 -11.12
C LYS A 272 -6.73 -7.88 -10.58
N THR A 273 -7.56 -7.17 -11.32
CA THR A 273 -8.97 -6.99 -10.98
C THR A 273 -9.73 -8.29 -11.22
N GLY A 274 -10.61 -8.64 -10.29
CA GLY A 274 -11.40 -9.85 -10.40
C GLY A 274 -12.32 -10.04 -9.21
N GLU A 275 -13.26 -10.97 -9.34
CA GLU A 275 -14.20 -11.28 -8.27
C GLU A 275 -14.43 -12.78 -8.20
N GLN A 276 -14.56 -13.27 -6.97
CA GLN A 276 -14.99 -14.64 -6.72
C GLN A 276 -15.87 -14.70 -5.48
N PRO A 277 -16.71 -15.75 -5.34
CA PRO A 277 -17.47 -15.96 -4.11
C PRO A 277 -16.56 -15.99 -2.88
N ALA A 278 -16.96 -15.32 -1.80
CA ALA A 278 -16.20 -15.31 -0.57
C ALA A 278 -16.47 -16.59 0.24
N GLU A 279 -15.61 -17.60 0.13
CA GLU A 279 -15.72 -18.80 0.98
C GLU A 279 -15.53 -18.48 2.47
N GLU A 280 -14.74 -17.43 2.76
CA GLU A 280 -14.52 -16.89 4.11
C GLU A 280 -14.63 -15.37 4.09
N ALA A 281 -15.36 -14.82 5.05
CA ALA A 281 -15.44 -13.39 5.36
C ALA A 281 -15.95 -13.19 6.79
N TYR A 282 -15.65 -12.04 7.39
CA TYR A 282 -16.28 -11.60 8.63
C TYR A 282 -17.57 -10.87 8.28
N VAL A 283 -18.69 -11.59 8.35
CA VAL A 283 -20.02 -11.07 8.00
C VAL A 283 -20.86 -10.92 9.27
N VAL A 284 -21.44 -9.75 9.44
CA VAL A 284 -22.27 -9.43 10.60
C VAL A 284 -23.57 -8.78 10.14
N VAL A 285 -24.68 -9.25 10.71
CA VAL A 285 -25.99 -8.62 10.56
C VAL A 285 -26.36 -7.86 11.83
N THR A 286 -26.73 -6.60 11.66
CA THR A 286 -27.13 -5.69 12.74
C THR A 286 -28.57 -5.25 12.54
N LEU A 287 -29.41 -5.42 13.57
CA LEU A 287 -30.75 -4.86 13.63
C LEU A 287 -30.70 -3.53 14.41
N ARG A 288 -31.27 -2.48 13.83
CA ARG A 288 -31.36 -1.15 14.41
C ARG A 288 -32.79 -0.62 14.48
N ASP A 289 -33.03 0.23 15.47
CA ASP A 289 -34.25 1.03 15.56
C ASP A 289 -34.23 2.23 14.57
N GLN A 290 -35.30 3.03 14.57
CA GLN A 290 -35.44 4.22 13.72
C GLN A 290 -34.48 5.36 14.08
N LYS A 291 -33.92 5.35 15.29
CA LYS A 291 -32.92 6.32 15.74
C LYS A 291 -31.49 5.86 15.42
N GLY A 292 -31.33 4.67 14.84
CA GLY A 292 -30.04 4.07 14.53
C GLY A 292 -29.39 3.33 15.71
N ASN A 293 -30.05 3.17 16.85
CA ASN A 293 -29.50 2.40 17.96
C ASN A 293 -29.45 0.91 17.62
N ILE A 294 -28.39 0.24 18.04
CA ILE A 294 -28.23 -1.21 17.83
C ILE A 294 -29.14 -1.96 18.80
N ILE A 295 -30.08 -2.72 18.25
CA ILE A 295 -30.95 -3.63 19.00
C ILE A 295 -30.28 -4.99 19.15
N HIS A 296 -29.69 -5.49 18.06
CA HIS A 296 -29.04 -6.79 18.04
C HIS A 296 -27.95 -6.81 16.97
N LYS A 297 -26.90 -7.58 17.22
CA LYS A 297 -25.79 -7.82 16.30
C LYS A 297 -25.44 -9.29 16.37
N THR A 298 -25.34 -9.95 15.21
CA THR A 298 -25.02 -11.38 15.13
C THR A 298 -24.06 -11.66 13.98
N ARG A 299 -23.15 -12.61 14.17
CA ARG A 299 -22.24 -13.07 13.12
C ARG A 299 -22.99 -14.04 12.22
N ALA A 300 -22.86 -13.86 10.91
CA ALA A 300 -23.41 -14.78 9.93
C ALA A 300 -22.46 -15.97 9.73
N GLU A 301 -23.03 -17.15 9.56
CA GLU A 301 -22.31 -18.39 9.32
C GLU A 301 -22.19 -18.67 7.83
N PRO A 302 -21.02 -19.10 7.31
CA PRO A 302 -20.89 -19.46 5.90
C PRO A 302 -21.74 -20.70 5.59
N ILE A 303 -22.49 -20.63 4.49
CA ILE A 303 -23.29 -21.73 3.94
C ILE A 303 -22.84 -22.13 2.52
N GLY A 304 -21.68 -21.64 2.09
CA GLY A 304 -20.96 -22.04 0.87
C GLY A 304 -21.19 -21.13 -0.35
N ARG A 305 -20.22 -21.11 -1.28
CA ARG A 305 -20.28 -20.34 -2.54
C ARG A 305 -20.57 -18.85 -2.33
N GLY A 306 -19.92 -18.25 -1.33
CA GLY A 306 -20.12 -16.84 -1.00
C GLY A 306 -21.38 -16.51 -0.22
N TRP A 307 -22.19 -17.49 0.16
CA TRP A 307 -23.40 -17.25 0.95
C TRP A 307 -23.15 -17.40 2.44
N PHE A 308 -23.76 -16.50 3.21
CA PHE A 308 -23.74 -16.49 4.66
C PHE A 308 -25.17 -16.41 5.18
N LYS A 309 -25.48 -17.12 6.26
CA LYS A 309 -26.79 -17.10 6.93
C LYS A 309 -26.67 -16.47 8.30
N ALA A 310 -27.59 -15.56 8.62
CA ALA A 310 -27.75 -15.02 9.96
C ALA A 310 -29.21 -15.13 10.41
N ARG A 311 -29.41 -15.13 11.73
CA ARG A 311 -30.74 -15.15 12.33
C ARG A 311 -30.82 -14.14 13.47
N ILE A 312 -31.74 -13.19 13.36
CA ILE A 312 -32.18 -12.40 14.50
C ILE A 312 -33.15 -13.27 15.33
N PRO A 313 -32.88 -13.52 16.61
CA PRO A 313 -33.70 -14.42 17.40
C PRO A 313 -35.06 -13.79 17.77
N ALA A 314 -36.07 -14.66 17.89
CA ALA A 314 -37.43 -14.29 18.28
C ALA A 314 -37.51 -13.51 19.60
N GLU A 315 -36.65 -13.84 20.57
CA GLU A 315 -36.55 -13.16 21.87
C GLU A 315 -36.20 -11.66 21.74
N LYS A 316 -35.54 -11.26 20.64
CA LYS A 316 -35.25 -9.85 20.39
C LYS A 316 -36.43 -9.16 19.72
N THR A 317 -37.07 -9.80 18.75
CA THR A 317 -38.21 -9.21 18.03
C THR A 317 -39.47 -9.12 18.89
N SER A 318 -39.67 -10.02 19.87
CA SER A 318 -40.81 -9.98 20.80
C SER A 318 -40.81 -8.74 21.72
N LYS A 319 -39.64 -8.12 21.92
CA LYS A 319 -39.47 -6.93 22.77
C LYS A 319 -39.65 -5.62 21.99
N LEU A 320 -39.91 -5.71 20.69
CA LEU A 320 -40.03 -4.56 19.80
C LEU A 320 -41.50 -4.19 19.59
N ARG A 321 -41.72 -2.98 19.08
CA ARG A 321 -43.04 -2.50 18.64
C ARG A 321 -43.18 -2.67 17.14
N THR A 322 -44.41 -2.65 16.64
CA THR A 322 -44.65 -2.56 15.20
C THR A 322 -44.05 -1.27 14.62
N GLY A 323 -43.66 -1.33 13.36
CA GLY A 323 -43.07 -0.20 12.64
C GLY A 323 -41.83 -0.56 11.85
N SER A 324 -41.17 0.46 11.30
CA SER A 324 -39.97 0.30 10.47
C SER A 324 -38.72 0.09 11.32
N TYR A 325 -37.88 -0.84 10.91
CA TYR A 325 -36.55 -1.13 11.45
C TYR A 325 -35.56 -1.31 10.31
N THR A 326 -34.27 -1.26 10.66
CA THR A 326 -33.19 -1.36 9.69
C THR A 326 -32.34 -2.59 9.96
N LEU A 327 -32.12 -3.41 8.94
CA LEU A 327 -31.12 -4.46 8.94
C LEU A 327 -29.92 -4.03 8.11
N GLU A 328 -28.73 -4.14 8.70
CA GLU A 328 -27.46 -3.87 8.05
C GLU A 328 -26.67 -5.17 7.93
N ALA A 329 -26.28 -5.54 6.72
CA ALA A 329 -25.29 -6.57 6.47
C ALA A 329 -23.93 -5.90 6.26
N SER A 330 -22.97 -6.21 7.12
CA SER A 330 -21.59 -5.73 7.00
C SER A 330 -20.67 -6.90 6.69
N ALA A 331 -19.74 -6.73 5.76
CA ALA A 331 -18.78 -7.76 5.39
C ALA A 331 -17.37 -7.17 5.26
N ALA A 332 -16.39 -7.82 5.88
CA ALA A 332 -14.97 -7.51 5.78
C ALA A 332 -14.15 -8.79 5.56
N PRO A 333 -12.92 -8.72 5.01
CA PRO A 333 -12.05 -9.90 4.90
C PRO A 333 -11.71 -10.51 6.27
N THR A 334 -11.53 -9.67 7.30
CA THR A 334 -11.23 -10.05 8.69
C THR A 334 -12.05 -9.20 9.66
N GLU A 335 -12.10 -9.57 10.94
CA GLU A 335 -12.86 -8.83 11.98
C GLU A 335 -12.41 -7.37 12.16
N LYS A 336 -11.11 -7.10 12.01
CA LYS A 336 -10.53 -5.74 12.06
C LYS A 336 -10.50 -5.05 10.70
N GLY A 337 -10.98 -5.72 9.65
CA GLY A 337 -11.00 -5.18 8.30
C GLY A 337 -12.07 -4.09 8.15
N PHE A 338 -11.88 -3.18 7.20
CA PHE A 338 -12.87 -2.18 6.85
C PHE A 338 -14.09 -2.87 6.20
N PRO A 339 -15.29 -2.79 6.80
CA PRO A 339 -16.46 -3.47 6.26
C PRO A 339 -17.11 -2.66 5.14
N GLN A 340 -17.58 -3.35 4.10
CA GLN A 340 -18.64 -2.82 3.26
C GLN A 340 -19.99 -3.10 3.93
N VAL A 341 -20.90 -2.12 3.92
CA VAL A 341 -22.22 -2.23 4.53
C VAL A 341 -23.30 -2.10 3.46
N GLU A 342 -24.29 -2.98 3.52
CA GLU A 342 -25.52 -2.94 2.73
C GLU A 342 -26.73 -2.91 3.68
N THR A 343 -27.71 -2.06 3.39
CA THR A 343 -28.82 -1.79 4.30
C THR A 343 -30.17 -2.15 3.67
N LYS A 344 -31.06 -2.75 4.46
CA LYS A 344 -32.45 -3.03 4.11
C LYS A 344 -33.40 -2.56 5.21
N HIS A 345 -34.56 -2.08 4.81
CA HIS A 345 -35.64 -1.76 5.74
C HIS A 345 -36.60 -2.93 5.85
N ILE A 346 -37.07 -3.18 7.08
CA ILE A 346 -38.09 -4.18 7.38
C ILE A 346 -39.21 -3.53 8.19
N ILE A 347 -40.42 -4.02 8.01
CA ILE A 347 -41.58 -3.60 8.79
C ILE A 347 -41.95 -4.72 9.75
N LEU A 348 -41.91 -4.45 11.05
CA LEU A 348 -42.45 -5.36 12.06
C LEU A 348 -43.95 -5.14 12.20
N VAL A 349 -44.70 -6.23 12.11
CA VAL A 349 -46.17 -6.26 12.25
C VAL A 349 -46.56 -7.19 13.40
N GLU A 350 -47.76 -7.03 13.94
CA GLU A 350 -48.30 -7.98 14.91
C GLU A 350 -48.43 -9.37 14.28
N SER A 351 -48.25 -10.41 15.09
CA SER A 351 -48.52 -11.77 14.64
C SER A 351 -50.02 -11.92 14.45
N LEU A 352 -50.43 -12.36 13.26
CA LEU A 352 -51.83 -12.71 13.03
C LEU A 352 -52.11 -14.00 13.80
N GLU A 353 -52.80 -13.90 14.94
CA GLU A 353 -53.40 -15.07 15.55
C GLU A 353 -54.38 -15.67 14.53
N THR A 354 -54.16 -16.92 14.15
CA THR A 354 -55.14 -17.70 13.39
C THR A 354 -56.29 -18.05 14.33
N GLY A 355 -57.17 -17.06 14.57
CA GLY A 355 -58.47 -17.29 15.16
C GLY A 355 -59.26 -18.23 14.25
N LYS A 356 -59.72 -19.36 14.80
CA LYS A 356 -60.68 -20.28 14.16
C LYS A 356 -61.83 -19.46 13.53
N PRO A 357 -62.34 -19.85 12.35
CA PRO A 357 -63.41 -19.11 11.70
C PRO A 357 -64.68 -19.20 12.55
N GLY A 358 -65.13 -18.05 13.07
CA GLY A 358 -66.46 -17.90 13.62
C GLY A 358 -67.47 -17.98 12.48
N VAL A 359 -68.33 -18.99 12.54
CA VAL A 359 -69.48 -19.15 11.64
C VAL A 359 -70.38 -17.92 11.79
N GLY A 360 -70.38 -17.08 10.77
CA GLY A 360 -71.34 -16.01 10.56
C GLY A 360 -71.94 -16.19 9.18
N GLU A 361 -73.10 -16.84 9.13
CA GLU A 361 -73.91 -17.03 7.93
C GLU A 361 -74.45 -15.67 7.47
N GLN A 362 -74.03 -15.18 6.29
CA GLN A 362 -74.82 -14.28 5.47
C GLN A 362 -74.54 -14.44 3.96
N VAL A 363 -75.60 -14.90 3.29
CA VAL A 363 -76.16 -14.49 2.00
C VAL A 363 -75.23 -14.44 0.78
N VAL A 364 -75.46 -15.41 -0.11
CA VAL A 364 -74.99 -15.46 -1.50
C VAL A 364 -75.56 -14.27 -2.27
N GLY A 365 -74.68 -13.38 -2.72
CA GLY A 365 -74.93 -12.42 -3.79
C GLY A 365 -73.99 -12.75 -4.95
N GLU A 366 -74.57 -13.16 -6.07
CA GLU A 366 -73.90 -13.41 -7.34
C GLU A 366 -73.23 -12.11 -7.83
N VAL A 367 -71.92 -12.14 -8.10
CA VAL A 367 -71.19 -11.05 -8.75
C VAL A 367 -70.53 -11.63 -10.00
N GLU A 368 -70.99 -11.16 -11.17
CA GLU A 368 -70.43 -11.49 -12.48
C GLU A 368 -68.94 -11.09 -12.57
N GLU A 369 -68.12 -11.99 -13.12
CA GLU A 369 -66.77 -11.65 -13.59
C GLU A 369 -66.86 -10.79 -14.86
N GLU A 370 -66.64 -9.48 -14.74
CA GLU A 370 -66.30 -8.65 -15.91
C GLU A 370 -64.87 -8.98 -16.38
N GLY A 371 -64.77 -9.90 -17.34
CA GLY A 371 -63.54 -10.12 -18.10
C GLY A 371 -63.17 -8.89 -18.95
N LEU A 372 -61.86 -8.55 -19.00
CA LEU A 372 -61.34 -7.49 -19.86
C LEU A 372 -61.84 -7.64 -21.31
N SER A 373 -62.45 -6.56 -21.84
CA SER A 373 -62.98 -6.53 -23.20
C SER A 373 -61.90 -6.80 -24.26
N ALA A 374 -62.31 -7.40 -25.38
CA ALA A 374 -61.41 -7.74 -26.50
C ALA A 374 -60.61 -6.54 -27.03
N ALA A 375 -61.12 -5.32 -26.88
CA ALA A 375 -60.44 -4.08 -27.26
C ALA A 375 -59.18 -3.81 -26.42
N VAL A 376 -59.18 -4.15 -25.13
CA VAL A 376 -58.03 -3.96 -24.23
C VAL A 376 -56.94 -5.00 -24.51
N LYS A 377 -57.33 -6.24 -24.85
CA LYS A 377 -56.38 -7.30 -25.25
C LYS A 377 -55.66 -6.99 -26.56
N LEU A 378 -56.35 -6.37 -27.54
CA LEU A 378 -55.73 -5.90 -28.79
C LEU A 378 -54.77 -4.73 -28.58
N GLY A 379 -55.08 -3.82 -27.64
CA GLY A 379 -54.21 -2.70 -27.28
C GLY A 379 -52.86 -3.13 -26.68
N VAL A 380 -52.86 -4.12 -25.79
CA VAL A 380 -51.63 -4.62 -25.15
C VAL A 380 -50.72 -5.35 -26.16
N ILE A 381 -51.30 -6.12 -27.10
CA ILE A 381 -50.53 -6.82 -28.14
C ILE A 381 -49.86 -5.82 -29.10
N LEU A 382 -50.56 -4.74 -29.49
CA LEU A 382 -50.01 -3.74 -30.42
C LEU A 382 -48.80 -3.00 -29.81
N VAL A 383 -48.84 -2.67 -28.51
CA VAL A 383 -47.74 -2.00 -27.80
C VAL A 383 -46.49 -2.89 -27.73
N VAL A 384 -46.66 -4.19 -27.47
CA VAL A 384 -45.54 -5.15 -27.43
C VAL A 384 -44.91 -5.31 -28.82
N VAL A 385 -45.70 -5.35 -29.89
CA VAL A 385 -45.18 -5.47 -31.28
C VAL A 385 -44.40 -4.21 -31.69
N ILE A 386 -44.85 -3.01 -31.31
CA ILE A 386 -44.12 -1.75 -31.59
C ILE A 386 -42.78 -1.70 -30.85
N ILE A 387 -42.73 -2.17 -29.60
CA ILE A 387 -41.49 -2.22 -28.81
C ILE A 387 -40.49 -3.21 -29.45
N VAL A 388 -40.95 -4.39 -29.87
CA VAL A 388 -40.10 -5.40 -30.52
C VAL A 388 -39.57 -4.89 -31.87
N LEU A 389 -40.41 -4.26 -32.70
CA LEU A 389 -39.98 -3.66 -33.96
C LEU A 389 -39.00 -2.50 -33.74
N GLY A 390 -39.19 -1.69 -32.70
CA GLY A 390 -38.27 -0.62 -32.30
C GLY A 390 -36.88 -1.15 -31.95
N VAL A 391 -36.82 -2.23 -31.15
CA VAL A 391 -35.56 -2.89 -30.75
C VAL A 391 -34.83 -3.53 -31.94
N VAL A 392 -35.56 -4.18 -32.85
CA VAL A 392 -34.97 -4.80 -34.05
C VAL A 392 -34.41 -3.74 -35.03
N THR A 393 -35.10 -2.61 -35.17
CA THR A 393 -34.66 -1.51 -36.04
C THR A 393 -33.43 -0.79 -35.46
N LEU A 394 -33.35 -0.65 -34.14
CA LEU A 394 -32.19 -0.10 -33.44
C LEU A 394 -30.96 -1.02 -33.53
N ALA A 395 -31.17 -2.34 -33.43
CA ALA A 395 -30.11 -3.34 -33.57
C ALA A 395 -29.52 -3.36 -35.00
N ARG A 396 -30.37 -3.26 -36.04
CA ARG A 396 -29.90 -3.16 -37.44
C ARG A 396 -29.13 -1.87 -37.74
N ARG A 397 -29.50 -0.73 -37.14
CA ARG A 397 -28.75 0.54 -37.28
C ARG A 397 -27.39 0.53 -36.59
N ARG A 398 -27.22 -0.23 -35.49
CA ARG A 398 -25.92 -0.36 -34.79
C ARG A 398 -24.96 -1.36 -35.46
N GLY A 399 -25.47 -2.39 -36.13
CA GLY A 399 -24.64 -3.35 -36.87
C GLY A 399 -23.98 -2.75 -38.13
N GLY A 400 -24.67 -1.85 -38.84
CA GLY A 400 -24.18 -1.25 -40.09
C GLY A 400 -23.03 -0.23 -39.93
N LYS A 401 -22.81 0.31 -38.73
CA LYS A 401 -21.72 1.28 -38.48
C LYS A 401 -20.39 0.62 -38.10
N LYS A 402 -20.40 -0.55 -37.46
CA LYS A 402 -19.15 -1.23 -37.07
C LYS A 402 -18.40 -1.89 -38.23
N GLY A 403 -19.11 -2.38 -39.25
CA GLY A 403 -18.48 -3.07 -40.39
C GLY A 403 -17.72 -2.17 -41.36
N LYS A 404 -17.83 -0.84 -41.26
CA LYS A 404 -17.13 0.11 -42.14
C LYS A 404 -15.84 0.70 -41.53
N GLU A 405 -15.70 0.66 -40.20
CA GLU A 405 -14.56 1.24 -39.48
C GLU A 405 -13.41 0.23 -39.31
N GLU A 406 -13.70 -1.06 -39.40
CA GLU A 406 -12.70 -2.14 -39.30
C GLU A 406 -12.00 -2.45 -40.64
N SER A 407 -12.59 -2.13 -41.79
CA SER A 407 -11.96 -2.37 -43.10
C SER A 407 -10.96 -1.27 -43.53
N GLU A 408 -11.02 -0.07 -42.91
CA GLU A 408 -10.05 1.01 -43.18
C GLU A 408 -8.78 0.91 -42.31
N LYS A 409 -8.84 0.27 -41.13
CA LYS A 409 -7.67 0.15 -40.24
C LYS A 409 -6.68 -0.94 -40.64
N THR A 410 -7.11 -1.98 -41.36
CA THR A 410 -6.23 -3.08 -41.80
C THR A 410 -5.39 -2.75 -43.04
N ARG A 411 -5.51 -1.53 -43.60
CA ARG A 411 -4.82 -1.11 -44.82
C ARG A 411 -3.63 -0.16 -44.59
N MET A 412 -3.26 0.14 -43.34
CA MET A 412 -2.21 1.12 -42.99
C MET A 412 -0.97 0.56 -42.26
N TRP A 413 -0.76 -0.76 -42.18
CA TRP A 413 0.43 -1.35 -41.55
C TRP A 413 1.10 -2.43 -42.41
N GLY A 414 1.51 -2.05 -43.61
CA GLY A 414 2.46 -2.80 -44.43
C GLY A 414 3.38 -1.81 -45.16
N GLU A 415 4.69 -2.10 -45.14
CA GLU A 415 5.82 -1.35 -45.73
C GLU A 415 6.51 -0.30 -44.82
N LYS A 416 7.43 -0.76 -43.98
CA LYS A 416 8.89 -0.60 -44.17
C LYS A 416 9.68 -1.44 -43.17
#